data_AF-A0A0C2CFM9-F1
#
_entry.id   AF-A0A0C2CFM9-F1
#
_cell.length_a   1.000
_cell.length_b   1.000
_cell.length_c   1.000
_cell.angle_alpha   90.00
_cell.angle_beta   90.00
_cell.angle_gamma   90.00
#
_symmetry.space_group_name_H-M   'P 1'
#
loop_
_entity.id
_entity.type
_entity.pdbx_description
1 polymer ?
#
loop_
_entity_poly.entity_id
_entity_poly.type
_entity_poly.pdbx_seq_one_letter_code
_entity_poly.pdbx_strand_id
1 'polypeptide(L)'
;MTFMPKVMRLMKEKGTEFKGGFVSTPICCPSRSSILTGMYVHNHNVHTNNHNCSGEEWKKIHEHRSIGVYLKEAGYRTAYLGKYLNEYEGEYVPPGWDYWMGLVKNSKFYNYTINFNGDRVKYGADYHKVGMISPQRACRGDNMFQDYFTDLVTNHSVKFIEDHFLTHEDKPFLLVISYPAPHGPEDPAPQYADLFEDIDSHR
;
A
#
# COMPACT_ATOMS: atom_id res chain seq x y z
N MET A 1 14.42 16.75 15.98
CA MET A 1 14.33 16.56 14.52
C MET A 1 12.98 17.05 14.05
N THR A 2 12.96 17.96 13.07
CA THR A 2 11.76 18.73 12.67
C THR A 2 10.83 17.95 11.73
N PHE A 3 11.34 16.99 10.96
CA PHE A 3 10.57 16.25 9.95
C PHE A 3 10.55 14.74 10.23
N MET A 4 9.42 14.10 9.91
CA MET A 4 9.19 12.66 10.06
C MET A 4 9.67 12.07 11.42
N PRO A 5 9.28 12.65 12.57
CA PRO A 5 9.84 12.28 13.88
C PRO A 5 9.64 10.80 14.23
N LYS A 6 8.53 10.19 13.79
CA LYS A 6 8.26 8.75 13.98
C LYS A 6 9.24 7.88 13.20
N VAL A 7 9.53 8.21 11.94
CA VAL A 7 10.48 7.45 11.09
C VAL A 7 11.88 7.53 11.66
N MET A 8 12.32 8.74 12.03
CA MET A 8 13.66 8.93 12.60
C MET A 8 13.82 8.15 13.91
N ARG A 9 12.87 8.24 14.83
CA ARG A 9 12.93 7.56 16.12
C ARG A 9 12.76 6.04 16.05
N LEU A 10 11.87 5.54 15.20
CA LEU A 10 11.52 4.11 15.17
C LEU A 10 12.33 3.31 14.16
N MET A 11 12.64 3.88 12.99
CA MET A 11 13.32 3.15 11.91
C MET A 11 14.81 3.46 11.89
N LYS A 12 15.19 4.74 11.97
CA LYS A 12 16.61 5.14 11.86
C LYS A 12 17.37 4.90 13.16
N GLU A 13 16.87 5.39 14.30
CA GLU A 13 17.56 5.30 15.59
C GLU A 13 17.59 3.87 16.17
N LYS A 14 16.58 3.04 15.86
CA LYS A 14 16.45 1.66 16.37
C LYS A 14 16.74 0.59 15.31
N GLY A 15 17.13 0.98 14.11
CA GLY A 15 17.38 0.10 12.99
C GLY A 15 18.68 0.44 12.28
N THR A 16 18.72 0.12 10.99
CA THR A 16 19.89 0.34 10.13
C THR A 16 19.48 1.16 8.92
N GLU A 17 20.20 2.26 8.67
CA GLU A 17 20.05 3.09 7.47
C GLU A 17 21.00 2.60 6.37
N PHE A 18 20.44 2.27 5.20
CA PHE A 18 21.23 1.97 4.01
C PHE A 18 21.46 3.25 3.22
N LYS A 19 22.67 3.82 3.31
CA LYS A 19 23.05 5.02 2.54
C LYS A 19 23.13 4.77 1.02
N GLY A 20 23.33 3.52 0.62
CA GLY A 20 23.37 3.06 -0.78
C GLY A 20 22.23 2.08 -1.09
N GLY A 21 20.98 2.49 -0.89
CA GLY A 21 19.81 1.73 -1.31
C GLY A 21 19.43 2.05 -2.75
N PHE A 22 19.43 1.05 -3.63
CA PHE A 22 19.12 1.22 -5.06
C PHE A 22 17.91 0.36 -5.46
N VAL A 23 17.02 0.96 -6.23
CA VAL A 23 15.97 0.22 -6.95
C VAL A 23 16.47 -0.17 -8.34
N SER A 24 15.88 -1.20 -8.94
CA SER A 24 16.28 -1.71 -10.26
C SER A 24 16.04 -0.71 -11.40
N THR A 25 15.10 0.23 -11.22
CA THR A 25 14.66 1.19 -12.23
C THR A 25 13.97 2.39 -11.57
N PRO A 26 14.11 3.60 -12.12
CA PRO A 26 13.50 4.80 -11.56
C PRO A 26 11.99 4.93 -11.87
N ILE A 27 11.35 3.92 -12.49
CA ILE A 27 9.96 3.97 -12.92
C ILE A 27 9.09 3.04 -12.05
N CYS A 28 7.95 3.57 -11.57
CA CYS A 28 7.05 2.94 -10.61
C CYS A 28 6.71 1.47 -10.91
N CYS A 29 5.99 1.19 -12.00
CA CYS A 29 5.52 -0.16 -12.27
C CYS A 29 6.67 -1.15 -12.55
N PRO A 30 7.65 -0.83 -13.41
CA PRO A 30 8.85 -1.65 -13.58
C PRO A 30 9.55 -1.98 -12.25
N SER A 31 9.74 -0.99 -11.36
CA SER A 31 10.40 -1.21 -10.07
C SER A 31 9.58 -2.09 -9.14
N ARG A 32 8.26 -1.93 -9.11
CA ARG A 32 7.35 -2.76 -8.30
C ARG A 32 7.29 -4.18 -8.82
N SER A 33 7.25 -4.38 -10.14
CA SER A 33 7.38 -5.70 -10.76
C SER A 33 8.70 -6.36 -10.37
N SER A 34 9.82 -5.63 -10.33
CA SER A 34 11.09 -6.16 -9.84
C SER A 34 11.04 -6.56 -8.36
N ILE A 35 10.43 -5.75 -7.49
CA ILE A 35 10.26 -6.08 -6.06
C ILE A 35 9.40 -7.33 -5.87
N LEU A 36 8.28 -7.43 -6.59
CA LEU A 36 7.35 -8.54 -6.45
C LEU A 36 7.93 -9.85 -6.97
N THR A 37 8.72 -9.82 -8.04
CA THR A 37 9.21 -11.02 -8.73
C THR A 37 10.65 -11.39 -8.39
N GLY A 38 11.42 -10.47 -7.80
CA GLY A 38 12.87 -10.63 -7.61
C GLY A 38 13.69 -10.55 -8.91
N MET A 39 13.08 -10.12 -10.03
CA MET A 39 13.73 -10.08 -11.35
C MET A 39 14.04 -8.65 -11.79
N TYR A 40 15.09 -8.49 -12.59
CA TYR A 40 15.34 -7.23 -13.31
C TYR A 40 14.35 -7.01 -14.45
N VAL A 41 14.23 -5.75 -14.88
CA VAL A 41 13.33 -5.30 -15.94
C VAL A 41 13.44 -6.09 -17.25
N HIS A 42 14.64 -6.51 -17.62
CA HIS A 42 14.88 -7.30 -18.84
C HIS A 42 14.37 -8.75 -18.77
N ASN A 43 13.99 -9.25 -17.59
CA ASN A 43 13.47 -10.60 -17.41
C ASN A 43 11.94 -10.63 -17.27
N HIS A 44 11.35 -9.58 -16.67
CA HIS A 44 9.90 -9.46 -16.52
C HIS A 44 9.23 -8.59 -17.58
N ASN A 45 10.01 -7.96 -18.47
CA ASN A 45 9.55 -7.19 -19.65
C ASN A 45 8.53 -6.06 -19.37
N VAL A 46 8.50 -5.54 -18.13
CA VAL A 46 7.70 -4.36 -17.76
C VAL A 46 8.64 -3.16 -17.80
N HIS A 47 8.67 -2.47 -18.93
CA HIS A 47 9.63 -1.38 -19.19
C HIS A 47 9.09 0.00 -18.84
N THR A 48 7.77 0.19 -18.84
CA THR A 48 7.13 1.49 -18.61
C THR A 48 5.91 1.32 -17.70
N ASN A 49 5.33 2.43 -17.26
CA ASN A 49 4.07 2.41 -16.51
C ASN A 49 2.86 2.03 -17.36
N ASN A 50 2.98 2.03 -18.68
CA ASN A 50 1.86 1.87 -19.62
C ASN A 50 1.91 0.56 -20.40
N HIS A 51 3.06 -0.14 -20.40
CA HIS A 51 3.27 -1.34 -21.21
C HIS A 51 3.53 -2.55 -20.32
N ASN A 52 2.68 -3.56 -20.46
CA ASN A 52 2.68 -4.82 -19.69
C ASN A 52 2.57 -4.66 -18.16
N CYS A 53 2.33 -3.44 -17.67
CA CYS A 53 2.09 -3.18 -16.27
C CYS A 53 0.70 -3.71 -15.87
N SER A 54 0.66 -4.76 -15.05
CA SER A 54 -0.58 -5.53 -14.80
C SER A 54 -1.23 -6.09 -16.07
N GLY A 55 -0.47 -6.25 -17.16
CA GLY A 55 -0.98 -6.79 -18.43
C GLY A 55 -1.28 -8.28 -18.33
N GLU A 56 -2.04 -8.83 -19.28
CA GLU A 56 -2.39 -10.26 -19.28
C GLU A 56 -1.18 -11.19 -19.15
N GLU A 57 -0.09 -10.89 -19.87
CA GLU A 57 1.14 -11.67 -19.80
C GLU A 57 1.73 -11.62 -18.39
N TRP A 58 1.83 -10.44 -17.79
CA TRP A 58 2.31 -10.27 -16.42
C TRP A 58 1.45 -11.03 -15.40
N LYS A 59 0.11 -10.93 -15.50
CA LYS A 59 -0.83 -11.69 -14.67
C LYS A 59 -0.60 -13.21 -14.81
N LYS A 60 -0.51 -13.71 -16.05
CA LYS A 60 -0.35 -15.15 -16.35
C LYS A 60 1.00 -15.72 -15.92
N ILE A 61 2.10 -14.99 -16.12
CA ILE A 61 3.47 -15.52 -15.96
C ILE A 61 4.09 -15.14 -14.62
N HIS A 62 3.97 -13.88 -14.21
CA HIS A 62 4.77 -13.31 -13.13
C HIS A 62 4.00 -13.22 -11.80
N GLU A 63 2.70 -12.95 -11.85
CA GLU A 63 1.90 -12.73 -10.64
C GLU A 63 1.84 -13.99 -9.74
N HIS A 64 1.71 -15.16 -10.37
CA HIS A 64 1.76 -16.47 -9.71
C HIS A 64 3.14 -16.84 -9.15
N ARG A 65 4.18 -16.07 -9.46
CA ARG A 65 5.57 -16.28 -9.00
C ARG A 65 6.07 -15.07 -8.21
N SER A 66 5.15 -14.40 -7.53
CA SER A 66 5.47 -13.23 -6.71
C SER A 66 5.86 -13.63 -5.29
N ILE A 67 6.56 -12.73 -4.59
CA ILE A 67 6.96 -12.87 -3.19
C ILE A 67 5.77 -13.20 -2.27
N GLY A 68 4.57 -12.67 -2.58
CA GLY A 68 3.35 -13.00 -1.85
C GLY A 68 2.99 -14.48 -1.95
N VAL A 69 3.03 -15.05 -3.17
CA VAL A 69 2.76 -16.47 -3.40
C VAL A 69 3.77 -17.34 -2.65
N TYR A 70 5.07 -17.05 -2.81
CA TYR A 70 6.12 -17.83 -2.17
C TYR A 70 6.04 -17.80 -0.64
N LEU A 71 5.76 -16.65 -0.03
CA LEU A 71 5.65 -16.57 1.43
C LEU A 71 4.35 -17.21 1.95
N LYS A 72 3.25 -17.09 1.22
CA LYS A 72 2.01 -17.79 1.55
C LYS A 72 2.22 -19.31 1.54
N GLU A 73 2.87 -19.84 0.51
CA GLU A 73 3.24 -21.26 0.43
C GLU A 73 4.19 -21.70 1.55
N ALA A 74 5.06 -20.80 2.00
CA ALA A 74 5.93 -21.02 3.17
C ALA A 74 5.21 -20.91 4.53
N GLY A 75 3.90 -20.68 4.55
CA GLY A 75 3.07 -20.67 5.78
C GLY A 75 2.85 -19.28 6.40
N TYR A 76 3.25 -18.20 5.73
CA TYR A 76 2.97 -16.84 6.21
C TYR A 76 1.50 -16.48 5.98
N ARG A 77 0.91 -15.74 6.92
CA ARG A 77 -0.28 -14.93 6.63
C ARG A 77 0.15 -13.69 5.85
N THR A 78 -0.46 -13.46 4.70
CA THR A 78 0.02 -12.46 3.74
C THR A 78 -0.97 -11.31 3.56
N ALA A 79 -0.47 -10.08 3.60
CA ALA A 79 -1.27 -8.88 3.38
C ALA A 79 -0.60 -7.89 2.42
N TYR A 80 -1.40 -7.28 1.55
CA TYR A 80 -0.99 -6.20 0.67
C TYR A 80 -2.01 -5.06 0.71
N LEU A 81 -1.56 -3.86 1.05
CA LEU A 81 -2.40 -2.69 1.19
C LEU A 81 -1.81 -1.49 0.45
N GLY A 82 -2.62 -0.83 -0.36
CA GLY A 82 -2.26 0.40 -1.06
C GLY A 82 -2.19 0.24 -2.58
N LYS A 83 -1.24 0.92 -3.21
CA LYS A 83 -1.04 0.85 -4.67
C LYS A 83 -0.33 -0.45 -5.03
N TYR A 84 -0.91 -1.26 -5.91
CA TYR A 84 -0.28 -2.48 -6.41
C TYR A 84 0.67 -2.18 -7.58
N LEU A 85 0.20 -2.38 -8.81
CA LEU A 85 0.82 -1.99 -10.08
C LEU A 85 -0.09 -0.99 -10.79
N ASN A 86 0.44 -0.23 -11.76
CA ASN A 86 -0.41 0.67 -12.54
C ASN A 86 -1.45 -0.13 -13.33
N GLU A 87 -2.57 0.53 -13.62
CA GLU A 87 -3.69 -0.03 -14.39
C GLU A 87 -4.38 -1.27 -13.80
N TYR A 88 -4.06 -1.71 -12.58
CA TYR A 88 -4.81 -2.76 -11.89
C TYR A 88 -6.31 -2.43 -11.84
N GLU A 89 -7.14 -3.30 -12.42
CA GLU A 89 -8.56 -3.04 -12.67
C GLU A 89 -9.46 -3.26 -11.45
N GLY A 90 -8.93 -3.96 -10.43
CA GLY A 90 -9.70 -4.27 -9.22
C GLY A 90 -10.74 -5.37 -9.41
N GLU A 91 -10.60 -6.23 -10.41
CA GLU A 91 -11.57 -7.30 -10.72
C GLU A 91 -11.34 -8.59 -9.94
N TYR A 92 -10.13 -8.79 -9.39
CA TYR A 92 -9.74 -9.99 -8.66
C TYR A 92 -8.68 -9.66 -7.62
N VAL A 93 -8.50 -10.54 -6.64
CA VAL A 93 -7.38 -10.49 -5.70
C VAL A 93 -6.19 -11.24 -6.29
N PRO A 94 -5.01 -10.61 -6.46
CA PRO A 94 -3.82 -11.34 -6.90
C PRO A 94 -3.51 -12.53 -6.00
N PRO A 95 -3.02 -13.65 -6.56
CA PRO A 95 -2.61 -14.81 -5.77
C PRO A 95 -1.54 -14.43 -4.75
N GLY A 96 -1.51 -15.16 -3.63
CA GLY A 96 -0.49 -14.95 -2.61
C GLY A 96 -0.83 -13.92 -1.53
N TRP A 97 -2.07 -13.43 -1.48
CA TRP A 97 -2.52 -12.47 -0.45
C TRP A 97 -3.78 -12.98 0.25
N ASP A 98 -3.72 -13.13 1.58
CA ASP A 98 -4.86 -13.48 2.44
C ASP A 98 -5.70 -12.25 2.83
N TYR A 99 -5.06 -11.07 2.85
CA TYR A 99 -5.68 -9.79 3.10
C TYR A 99 -5.28 -8.79 2.02
N TRP A 100 -6.24 -8.34 1.23
CA TRP A 100 -6.00 -7.52 0.06
C TRP A 100 -6.77 -6.21 0.13
N MET A 101 -6.04 -5.10 -0.03
CA MET A 101 -6.59 -3.78 -0.24
C MET A 101 -5.84 -3.07 -1.36
N GLY A 102 -6.20 -3.36 -2.61
CA GLY A 102 -5.54 -2.81 -3.81
C GLY A 102 -6.26 -1.59 -4.36
N LEU A 103 -5.54 -0.48 -4.54
CA LEU A 103 -6.05 0.71 -5.25
C LEU A 103 -6.33 0.38 -6.72
N VAL A 104 -7.54 0.66 -7.18
CA VAL A 104 -7.91 0.52 -8.60
C VAL A 104 -7.29 1.66 -9.41
N LYS A 105 -6.62 1.31 -10.50
CA LYS A 105 -5.87 2.21 -11.38
C LYS A 105 -4.66 2.85 -10.69
N ASN A 106 -4.54 4.17 -10.76
CA ASN A 106 -3.33 4.92 -10.40
C ASN A 106 -3.51 5.69 -9.10
N SER A 107 -2.40 6.23 -8.59
CA SER A 107 -2.33 6.97 -7.33
C SER A 107 -3.40 8.07 -7.24
N LYS A 108 -4.20 8.04 -6.18
CA LYS A 108 -5.18 9.06 -5.78
C LYS A 108 -5.29 9.06 -4.26
N PHE A 109 -5.70 10.18 -3.69
CA PHE A 109 -5.92 10.33 -2.24
C PHE A 109 -7.39 10.41 -1.84
N TYR A 110 -8.26 10.80 -2.78
CA TYR A 110 -9.71 10.89 -2.65
C TYR A 110 -10.41 10.43 -3.93
N ASN A 111 -11.72 10.21 -3.86
CA ASN A 111 -12.58 9.82 -4.98
C ASN A 111 -12.03 8.61 -5.75
N TYR A 112 -11.62 7.58 -5.01
CA TYR A 112 -11.02 6.36 -5.56
C TYR A 112 -11.90 5.14 -5.32
N THR A 113 -11.48 4.05 -5.93
CA THR A 113 -12.04 2.72 -5.68
C THR A 113 -10.90 1.81 -5.30
N ILE A 114 -11.14 0.93 -4.34
CA ILE A 114 -10.25 -0.17 -4.00
C ILE A 114 -10.92 -1.50 -4.34
N ASN A 115 -10.13 -2.54 -4.55
CA ASN A 115 -10.59 -3.90 -4.32
C ASN A 115 -10.20 -4.30 -2.89
N PHE A 116 -11.20 -4.61 -2.08
CA PHE A 116 -11.03 -5.11 -0.71
C PHE A 116 -11.49 -6.55 -0.64
N ASN A 117 -10.54 -7.49 -0.56
CA ASN A 117 -10.80 -8.95 -0.52
C ASN A 117 -11.79 -9.46 -1.58
N GLY A 118 -11.75 -8.91 -2.80
CA GLY A 118 -12.63 -9.28 -3.92
C GLY A 118 -13.73 -8.26 -4.19
N ASP A 119 -14.11 -7.44 -3.20
CA ASP A 119 -15.18 -6.47 -3.34
C ASP A 119 -14.66 -5.10 -3.75
N ARG A 120 -15.25 -4.50 -4.79
CA ARG A 120 -14.94 -3.12 -5.15
C ARG A 120 -15.65 -2.15 -4.22
N VAL A 121 -14.88 -1.33 -3.49
CA VAL A 121 -15.39 -0.33 -2.55
C VAL A 121 -14.98 1.05 -3.01
N LYS A 122 -15.94 1.96 -3.15
CA LYS A 122 -15.72 3.35 -3.54
C LYS A 122 -15.64 4.24 -2.30
N TYR A 123 -14.65 5.14 -2.29
CA TYR A 123 -14.45 6.16 -1.27
C TYR A 123 -14.63 7.54 -1.90
N GLY A 124 -15.15 8.49 -1.12
CA GLY A 124 -15.44 9.85 -1.55
C GLY A 124 -14.28 10.80 -1.28
N ALA A 125 -14.62 12.02 -0.87
CA ALA A 125 -13.67 13.05 -0.44
C ALA A 125 -13.97 13.55 0.99
N ASP A 126 -14.70 12.76 1.78
CA ASP A 126 -15.09 13.11 3.13
C ASP A 126 -13.97 12.78 4.13
N TYR A 127 -13.33 13.82 4.63
CA TYR A 127 -12.31 13.73 5.67
C TYR A 127 -12.88 13.91 7.09
N HIS A 128 -14.20 14.05 7.25
CA HIS A 128 -14.80 14.22 8.56
C HIS A 128 -14.50 13.01 9.46
N LYS A 129 -14.21 13.28 10.73
CA LYS A 129 -14.15 12.25 11.78
C LYS A 129 -15.52 11.59 11.84
N VAL A 130 -15.65 10.39 11.31
CA VAL A 130 -16.95 9.72 11.36
C VAL A 130 -17.11 9.07 12.72
N GLY A 131 -17.98 9.69 13.54
CA GLY A 131 -18.70 8.94 14.56
C GLY A 131 -19.62 7.95 13.84
N MET A 132 -19.30 6.66 13.96
CA MET A 132 -20.10 5.48 13.57
C MET A 132 -21.18 5.70 12.49
N ILE A 133 -20.83 5.57 11.21
CA ILE A 133 -21.83 5.37 10.15
C ILE A 133 -21.80 3.90 9.69
N SER A 134 -22.92 3.22 9.96
CA SER A 134 -23.35 1.85 9.63
C SER A 134 -23.06 0.73 10.67
N PRO A 135 -24.07 -0.09 11.06
CA PRO A 135 -23.96 -1.03 12.20
C PRO A 135 -23.17 -2.32 11.92
N GLN A 136 -22.55 -2.48 10.74
CA GLN A 136 -21.94 -3.75 10.32
C GLN A 136 -20.45 -3.65 9.97
N ARG A 137 -19.83 -2.47 10.10
CA ARG A 137 -18.39 -2.26 9.79
C ARG A 137 -17.62 -1.50 10.87
N ALA A 138 -18.12 -1.49 12.10
CA ALA A 138 -17.41 -0.88 13.22
C ALA A 138 -16.44 -1.88 13.88
N CYS A 139 -15.21 -1.95 13.36
CA CYS A 139 -14.08 -2.22 14.26
C CYS A 139 -13.95 -0.99 15.17
N ARG A 140 -13.80 -1.24 16.47
CA ARG A 140 -14.05 -0.30 17.56
C ARG A 140 -13.31 1.04 17.45
N GLY A 141 -14.01 2.12 17.81
CA GLY A 141 -13.54 3.08 18.81
C GLY A 141 -12.56 4.19 18.43
N ASP A 142 -11.81 4.09 17.33
CA ASP A 142 -10.80 5.10 17.00
C ASP A 142 -11.17 5.94 15.77
N ASN A 143 -10.87 7.23 15.84
CA ASN A 143 -11.19 8.27 14.87
C ASN A 143 -10.76 7.88 13.44
N MET A 144 -11.65 7.27 12.67
CA MET A 144 -11.38 6.85 11.30
C MET A 144 -11.62 8.03 10.35
N PHE A 145 -10.55 8.59 9.81
CA PHE A 145 -10.63 9.48 8.65
C PHE A 145 -10.97 8.60 7.44
N GLN A 146 -12.21 8.72 6.96
CA GLN A 146 -12.79 7.68 6.10
C GLN A 146 -12.16 7.65 4.72
N ASP A 147 -11.91 8.82 4.12
CA ASP A 147 -11.62 8.83 2.69
C ASP A 147 -10.15 9.09 2.34
N TYR A 148 -9.30 9.65 3.22
CA TYR A 148 -7.89 9.88 2.82
C TYR A 148 -7.11 8.57 2.73
N PHE A 149 -6.67 8.24 1.52
CA PHE A 149 -6.18 6.89 1.24
C PHE A 149 -4.96 6.45 2.05
N THR A 150 -4.02 7.35 2.35
CA THR A 150 -2.86 7.03 3.20
C THR A 150 -3.28 6.66 4.62
N ASP A 151 -4.28 7.35 5.18
CA ASP A 151 -4.82 7.03 6.51
C ASP A 151 -5.57 5.69 6.46
N LEU A 152 -6.34 5.43 5.40
CA LEU A 152 -7.02 4.15 5.19
C LEU A 152 -6.03 2.97 5.12
N VAL A 153 -4.93 3.10 4.36
CA VAL A 153 -3.86 2.10 4.29
C VAL A 153 -3.24 1.86 5.68
N THR A 154 -3.01 2.92 6.44
CA THR A 154 -2.47 2.82 7.82
C THR A 154 -3.44 2.07 8.72
N ASN A 155 -4.71 2.46 8.74
CA ASN A 155 -5.73 1.89 9.62
C ASN A 155 -5.96 0.40 9.34
N HIS A 156 -6.05 0.02 8.07
CA HIS A 156 -6.18 -1.39 7.69
C HIS A 156 -4.91 -2.19 7.96
N SER A 157 -3.73 -1.57 7.90
CA SER A 157 -2.47 -2.22 8.27
C SER A 157 -2.42 -2.54 9.77
N VAL A 158 -2.81 -1.59 10.62
CA VAL A 158 -2.94 -1.81 12.07
C VAL A 158 -3.97 -2.90 12.35
N LYS A 159 -5.15 -2.81 11.74
CA LYS A 159 -6.19 -3.83 11.88
C LYS A 159 -5.70 -5.23 11.48
N PHE A 160 -4.96 -5.36 10.38
CA PHE A 160 -4.42 -6.65 9.96
C PHE A 160 -3.50 -7.25 11.03
N ILE A 161 -2.63 -6.43 11.63
CA ILE A 161 -1.70 -6.83 12.69
C ILE A 161 -2.47 -7.26 13.94
N GLU A 162 -3.46 -6.48 14.37
CA GLU A 162 -4.32 -6.81 15.51
C GLU A 162 -5.06 -8.13 15.29
N ASP A 163 -5.76 -8.25 14.15
CA ASP A 163 -6.47 -9.47 13.78
C ASP A 163 -5.51 -10.67 13.71
N HIS A 164 -4.26 -10.46 13.25
CA HIS A 164 -3.25 -11.52 13.19
C HIS A 164 -2.91 -12.06 14.57
N PHE A 165 -2.59 -11.19 15.53
CA PHE A 165 -2.30 -11.61 16.90
C PHE A 165 -3.50 -12.20 17.64
N LEU A 166 -4.73 -11.89 17.21
CA LEU A 166 -5.93 -12.47 17.79
C LEU A 166 -6.30 -13.84 17.23
N THR A 167 -5.93 -14.16 15.98
CA THR A 167 -6.49 -15.32 15.26
C THR A 167 -5.46 -16.23 14.58
N HIS A 168 -4.21 -15.79 14.46
CA HIS A 168 -3.14 -16.47 13.73
C HIS A 168 -1.78 -16.26 14.43
N GLU A 169 -1.75 -16.18 15.77
CA GLU A 169 -0.54 -15.92 16.55
C GLU A 169 0.56 -16.98 16.36
N ASP A 170 0.19 -18.17 15.88
CA ASP A 170 1.08 -19.30 15.61
C ASP A 170 1.80 -19.20 14.25
N LYS A 171 1.42 -18.25 13.40
CA LYS A 171 2.00 -18.07 12.06
C LYS A 171 2.82 -16.78 11.98
N PRO A 172 3.88 -16.73 11.17
CA PRO A 172 4.47 -15.45 10.81
C PRO A 172 3.55 -14.69 9.83
N PHE A 173 3.77 -13.38 9.67
CA PHE A 173 3.06 -12.58 8.68
C PHE A 173 3.98 -11.79 7.76
N LEU A 174 3.54 -11.59 6.51
CA LEU A 174 4.05 -10.57 5.60
C LEU A 174 2.99 -9.47 5.50
N LEU A 175 3.42 -8.23 5.67
CA LEU A 175 2.59 -7.05 5.45
C LEU A 175 3.31 -6.09 4.50
N VAL A 176 2.77 -5.93 3.29
CA VAL A 176 3.24 -4.93 2.32
C VAL A 176 2.38 -3.68 2.43
N ILE A 177 2.98 -2.60 2.96
CA ILE A 177 2.36 -1.29 3.09
C ILE A 177 2.84 -0.40 1.94
N SER A 178 2.00 -0.24 0.93
CA SER A 178 2.34 0.41 -0.34
C SER A 178 1.62 1.75 -0.49
N TYR A 179 2.05 2.75 0.28
CA TYR A 179 1.49 4.10 0.17
C TYR A 179 1.69 4.69 -1.23
N PRO A 180 0.67 5.37 -1.80
CA PRO A 180 0.88 6.20 -2.99
C PRO A 180 1.45 7.58 -2.65
N ALA A 181 1.30 8.07 -1.42
CA ALA A 181 1.94 9.32 -1.00
C ALA A 181 3.48 9.21 -1.14
N PRO A 182 4.18 10.27 -1.56
CA PRO A 182 3.71 11.62 -1.90
C PRO A 182 3.51 11.82 -3.42
N HIS A 183 3.17 10.77 -4.17
CA HIS A 183 2.94 10.88 -5.61
C HIS A 183 1.80 11.85 -5.90
N GLY A 184 1.89 12.64 -6.98
CA GLY A 184 0.83 13.56 -7.38
C GLY A 184 -0.55 12.88 -7.50
N PRO A 185 -1.65 13.60 -7.20
CA PRO A 185 -1.72 15.03 -6.85
C PRO A 185 -1.14 15.35 -5.46
N GLU A 186 -0.55 16.53 -5.27
CA GLU A 186 0.09 16.98 -4.02
C GLU A 186 -0.92 17.34 -2.93
N ASP A 187 -1.84 16.41 -2.63
CA ASP A 187 -2.90 16.57 -1.62
C ASP A 187 -2.40 16.04 -0.26
N PRO A 188 -1.98 16.91 0.68
CA PRO A 188 -1.58 16.46 2.01
C PRO A 188 -2.78 15.91 2.77
N ALA A 189 -2.51 15.05 3.73
CA ALA A 189 -3.51 14.65 4.70
C ALA A 189 -3.96 15.92 5.48
N PRO A 190 -5.26 16.23 5.61
CA PRO A 190 -5.70 17.49 6.19
C PRO A 190 -5.19 17.78 7.61
N GLN A 191 -4.94 16.76 8.42
CA GLN A 191 -4.33 16.89 9.74
C GLN A 191 -2.87 17.37 9.73
N TYR A 192 -2.23 17.38 8.56
CA TYR A 192 -0.85 17.85 8.36
C TYR A 192 -0.76 18.99 7.32
N ALA A 193 -1.88 19.47 6.77
CA ALA A 193 -1.90 20.47 5.70
C ALA A 193 -1.11 21.73 6.08
N ASP A 194 -1.27 22.18 7.32
CA ASP A 194 -0.71 23.46 7.78
C ASP A 194 0.58 23.26 8.61
N LEU A 195 1.09 22.02 8.72
CA LEU A 195 2.19 21.70 9.63
C LEU A 195 3.51 22.41 9.25
N PHE A 196 3.65 22.84 8.00
CA PHE A 196 4.87 23.38 7.43
C PHE A 196 4.67 24.67 6.62
N GLU A 197 3.60 25.45 6.88
CA GLU A 197 3.28 26.68 6.11
C GLU A 197 4.43 27.69 6.06
N ASP A 198 5.21 27.82 7.14
CA ASP A 198 6.32 28.77 7.26
C ASP A 198 7.71 28.16 6.98
N ILE A 199 7.77 26.98 6.36
CA ILE A 199 9.04 26.29 6.09
C ILE A 199 9.45 26.47 4.63
N ASP A 200 10.34 27.44 4.41
CA ASP A 200 10.92 27.72 3.09
C ASP A 200 12.16 26.86 2.75
N SER A 201 12.59 25.97 3.65
CA SER A 201 13.82 25.17 3.47
C SER A 201 13.76 24.12 2.35
N HIS A 202 12.65 24.08 1.60
CA HIS A 202 12.38 23.12 0.53
C HIS A 202 12.45 23.71 -0.89
N ARG A 203 12.97 24.95 -1.07
CA ARG A 203 13.23 25.54 -2.39
C ARG A 203 14.69 25.46 -2.80
#